data_AF-A0A3N7HS93-F1
#
_entry.id   AF-A0A3N7HS93-F1
#
_cell.length_a   1.000
_cell.length_b   1.000
_cell.length_c   1.000
_cell.angle_alpha   90.00
_cell.angle_beta   90.00
_cell.angle_gamma   90.00
#
_symmetry.space_group_name_H-M   'P 1'
#
loop_
_entity.id
_entity.type
_entity.pdbx_description
1 polymer ?
#
loop_
_entity_poly.entity_id
_entity_poly.type
_entity_poly.pdbx_seq_one_letter_code
_entity_poly.pdbx_strand_id
1 'polypeptide(L)'
;MHPARGHTMDHVITTTSAARWERRIDAVPPLAWLAVQAAALWTHWQWAASRMADGSDDPLGLAALAVLAWAVWRVAPQLRGTPRPGWLAGALGLSVLATASVFCAPPLAGAVLAALALACGLRAFLPHGQAWLPLSGLMVLALPVVSSLQFYAGYPLRVVVAQVSTWALQLAGMQAERAGSAMSVDGHLVIVDAPCSGVQMVWMAYFCACAMAVAGGVSDRRFLRALPFVGVLVMAGNIVRNTMLVGLEAQQVVVAGWAHQAIGLAVLAAVCGTVAMIVRGGRHGRA
;
A
#
# COMPACT_ATOMS: atom_id res chain seq x y z
N MET A 1 19.76 36.41 73.63
CA MET A 1 18.30 36.23 73.52
C MET A 1 18.05 35.52 72.19
N HIS A 2 17.57 34.27 72.27
CA HIS A 2 17.34 33.34 71.16
C HIS A 2 15.94 33.63 70.51
N PRO A 3 15.48 32.92 69.46
CA PRO A 3 15.55 33.28 68.04
C PRO A 3 14.17 33.47 67.38
N ALA A 4 14.11 33.90 66.12
CA ALA A 4 12.97 33.64 65.23
C ALA A 4 13.47 33.18 63.86
N ARG A 5 13.68 31.85 63.76
CA ARG A 5 13.83 31.15 62.49
C ARG A 5 12.43 31.05 61.86
N GLY A 6 12.21 31.75 60.76
CA GLY A 6 11.06 31.49 59.90
C GLY A 6 11.27 30.16 59.19
N HIS A 7 10.57 29.12 59.63
CA HIS A 7 10.45 27.87 58.90
C HIS A 7 9.68 28.14 57.60
N THR A 8 10.39 28.23 56.48
CA THR A 8 9.79 27.96 55.16
C THR A 8 9.39 26.49 55.14
N MET A 9 8.08 26.24 55.15
CA MET A 9 7.53 24.93 54.84
C MET A 9 7.93 24.59 53.40
N ASP A 10 8.94 23.76 53.26
CA ASP A 10 9.17 23.01 52.04
C ASP A 10 7.91 22.16 51.80
N HIS A 11 7.09 22.59 50.84
CA HIS A 11 6.08 21.74 50.24
C HIS A 11 6.82 20.59 49.55
N VAL A 12 7.06 19.52 50.30
CA VAL A 12 7.39 18.22 49.75
C VAL A 12 6.19 17.82 48.90
N ILE A 13 6.31 18.05 47.59
CA ILE A 13 5.38 17.50 46.60
C ILE A 13 5.46 15.99 46.77
N THR A 14 4.49 15.43 47.48
CA THR A 14 4.26 14.00 47.55
C THR A 14 4.03 13.55 46.11
N THR A 15 5.04 12.91 45.51
CA THR A 15 4.89 12.28 44.20
C THR A 15 3.86 11.17 44.37
N THR A 16 2.60 11.51 44.12
CA THR A 16 1.47 10.59 44.07
C THR A 16 1.83 9.43 43.16
N SER A 17 1.37 8.23 43.50
CA SER A 17 1.54 7.02 42.68
C SER A 17 1.19 7.26 41.20
N ALA A 18 0.24 8.16 40.92
CA ALA A 18 -0.11 8.65 39.58
C ALA A 18 1.10 9.22 38.81
N ALA A 19 1.88 10.13 39.41
CA ALA A 19 3.07 10.73 38.80
C ALA A 19 4.22 9.73 38.56
N ARG A 20 4.16 8.55 39.19
CA ARG A 20 5.10 7.45 38.95
C ARG A 20 4.67 6.59 37.75
N TRP A 21 3.36 6.41 37.56
CA TRP A 21 2.81 5.71 36.39
C TRP A 21 2.93 6.52 35.11
N GLU A 22 2.64 7.83 35.16
CA GLU A 22 2.85 8.75 34.04
C GLU A 22 4.31 8.70 33.54
N ARG A 23 5.28 8.83 34.46
CA ARG A 23 6.70 8.73 34.12
C ARG A 23 7.12 7.38 33.52
N ARG A 24 6.48 6.28 33.91
CA ARG A 24 6.77 4.95 33.35
C ARG A 24 6.19 4.79 31.95
N ILE A 25 4.99 5.32 31.71
CA ILE A 25 4.32 5.33 30.40
C ILE A 25 5.10 6.22 29.42
N ASP A 26 5.59 7.37 29.88
CA ASP A 26 6.42 8.28 29.09
C ASP A 26 7.82 7.72 28.77
N ALA A 27 8.29 6.76 29.56
CA ALA A 27 9.58 6.09 29.35
C ALA A 27 9.50 4.93 28.34
N VAL A 28 8.30 4.50 27.92
CA VAL A 28 8.15 3.41 26.95
C VAL A 28 8.62 3.88 25.57
N PRO A 29 9.58 3.19 24.92
CA PRO A 29 10.04 3.55 23.60
C PRO A 29 8.89 3.54 22.57
N PRO A 30 8.87 4.47 21.60
CA PRO A 30 7.85 4.51 20.55
C PRO A 30 7.64 3.19 19.81
N LEU A 31 8.73 2.45 19.56
CA LEU A 31 8.65 1.13 18.92
C LEU A 31 7.93 0.10 19.80
N ALA A 32 8.05 0.18 21.12
CA ALA A 32 7.35 -0.72 22.02
C ALA A 32 5.83 -0.45 21.99
N TRP A 33 5.41 0.82 21.90
CA TRP A 33 3.99 1.17 21.67
C TRP A 33 3.44 0.57 20.38
N LEU A 34 4.18 0.69 19.28
CA LEU A 34 3.79 0.12 17.99
C LEU A 34 3.76 -1.41 18.02
N ALA A 35 4.71 -2.04 18.71
CA ALA A 35 4.75 -3.48 18.89
C ALA A 35 3.56 -3.99 19.70
N VAL A 36 3.20 -3.31 20.79
CA VAL A 36 2.00 -3.63 21.58
C VAL A 36 0.73 -3.46 20.75
N GLN A 37 0.63 -2.38 19.96
CA GLN A 37 -0.51 -2.19 19.07
C GLN A 37 -0.60 -3.29 18.01
N ALA A 38 0.53 -3.66 17.38
CA ALA A 38 0.58 -4.74 16.41
C ALA A 38 0.18 -6.08 17.05
N ALA A 39 0.64 -6.36 18.27
CA ALA A 39 0.26 -7.54 19.03
C ALA A 39 -1.23 -7.55 19.40
N ALA A 40 -1.82 -6.40 19.74
CA ALA A 40 -3.26 -6.29 20.02
C ALA A 40 -4.12 -6.59 18.77
N LEU A 41 -3.59 -6.31 17.58
CA LEU A 41 -4.25 -6.55 16.28
C LEU A 41 -3.91 -7.93 15.68
N TRP A 42 -3.33 -8.83 16.47
CA TRP A 42 -2.78 -10.13 16.05
C TRP A 42 -3.74 -11.00 15.25
N THR A 43 -5.02 -11.01 15.58
CA THR A 43 -6.04 -11.81 14.87
C THR A 43 -6.10 -11.49 13.37
N HIS A 44 -5.89 -10.22 12.99
CA HIS A 44 -5.85 -9.80 11.59
C HIS A 44 -4.58 -10.27 10.88
N TRP A 45 -3.45 -10.31 11.59
CA TRP A 45 -2.18 -10.79 11.03
C TRP A 45 -2.15 -12.30 10.87
N GLN A 46 -2.77 -13.03 11.80
CA GLN A 46 -2.97 -14.47 11.67
C GLN A 46 -3.78 -14.81 10.43
N TRP A 47 -4.91 -14.11 10.23
CA TRP A 47 -5.73 -14.29 9.04
C TRP A 47 -4.97 -13.96 7.75
N ALA A 48 -4.21 -12.86 7.74
CA ALA A 48 -3.41 -12.49 6.58
C ALA A 48 -2.33 -13.54 6.27
N ALA A 49 -1.67 -14.07 7.30
CA ALA A 49 -0.67 -15.12 7.17
C ALA A 49 -1.27 -16.45 6.68
N SER A 50 -2.42 -16.87 7.22
CA SER A 50 -3.10 -18.09 6.78
C SER A 50 -3.50 -18.00 5.31
N ARG A 51 -4.02 -16.85 4.88
CA ARG A 51 -4.42 -16.58 3.49
C ARG A 51 -3.25 -16.58 2.50
N MET A 52 -2.04 -16.22 2.94
CA MET A 52 -0.84 -16.36 2.11
C MET A 52 -0.32 -17.81 2.10
N ALA A 53 -0.49 -18.55 3.20
CA ALA A 53 0.00 -19.91 3.35
C ALA A 53 -0.87 -20.97 2.65
N ASP A 54 -2.18 -20.74 2.54
CA ASP A 54 -3.12 -21.65 1.89
C ASP A 54 -3.16 -21.52 0.35
N GLY A 55 -2.37 -20.60 -0.23
CA GLY A 55 -2.28 -20.35 -1.67
C GLY A 55 -3.41 -19.50 -2.24
N SER A 56 -4.27 -18.93 -1.40
CA SER A 56 -5.39 -18.07 -1.83
C SER A 56 -4.96 -16.70 -2.35
N ASP A 57 -3.72 -16.29 -2.14
CA ASP A 57 -3.19 -15.01 -2.60
C ASP A 57 -1.67 -15.08 -2.89
N ASP A 58 -1.18 -14.13 -3.70
CA ASP A 58 0.24 -14.07 -4.06
C ASP A 58 1.09 -13.52 -2.90
N PRO A 59 2.32 -14.02 -2.67
CA PRO A 59 3.19 -13.58 -1.57
C PRO A 59 3.83 -12.19 -1.79
N LEU A 60 3.30 -11.39 -2.72
CA LEU A 60 3.82 -10.05 -3.07
C LEU A 60 3.86 -9.11 -1.85
N GLY A 61 2.94 -9.29 -0.89
CA GLY A 61 2.90 -8.52 0.36
C GLY A 61 4.20 -8.60 1.17
N LEU A 62 4.97 -9.68 1.06
CA LEU A 62 6.27 -9.82 1.73
C LEU A 62 7.28 -8.76 1.27
N ALA A 63 7.25 -8.39 -0.01
CA ALA A 63 8.11 -7.32 -0.53
C ALA A 63 7.74 -5.95 0.07
N ALA A 64 6.44 -5.68 0.24
CA ALA A 64 5.98 -4.46 0.91
C ALA A 64 6.38 -4.43 2.40
N LEU A 65 6.28 -5.57 3.10
CA LEU A 65 6.77 -5.71 4.48
C LEU A 65 8.28 -5.47 4.59
N ALA A 66 9.08 -6.01 3.67
CA ALA A 66 10.53 -5.82 3.68
C ALA A 66 10.91 -4.34 3.52
N VAL A 67 10.30 -3.63 2.56
CA VAL A 67 10.53 -2.20 2.37
C VAL A 67 10.02 -1.38 3.56
N LEU A 68 8.86 -1.74 4.12
CA LEU A 68 8.32 -1.09 5.32
C LEU A 68 9.24 -1.26 6.53
N ALA A 69 9.73 -2.48 6.78
CA ALA A 69 10.65 -2.78 7.88
C ALA A 69 11.96 -2.00 7.73
N TRP A 70 12.54 -1.97 6.52
CA TRP A 70 13.70 -1.14 6.20
C TRP A 70 13.42 0.35 6.47
N ALA A 71 12.27 0.85 6.02
CA ALA A 71 11.89 2.25 6.23
C ALA A 71 11.76 2.58 7.72
N VAL A 72 11.01 1.77 8.48
CA VAL A 72 10.82 1.94 9.93
C VAL A 72 12.15 1.88 10.66
N TRP A 73 13.04 0.94 10.32
CA TRP A 73 14.37 0.86 10.91
C TRP A 73 15.18 2.14 10.70
N ARG A 74 15.09 2.76 9.52
CA ARG A 74 15.77 4.04 9.26
C ARG A 74 15.20 5.22 10.04
N VAL A 75 13.89 5.25 10.28
CA VAL A 75 13.25 6.36 11.04
C VAL A 75 13.25 6.12 12.55
N ALA A 76 13.44 4.88 13.00
CA ALA A 76 13.32 4.47 14.40
C ALA A 76 14.11 5.36 15.38
N PRO A 77 15.39 5.72 15.11
CA PRO A 77 16.16 6.59 16.00
C PRO A 77 15.60 8.02 16.10
N GLN A 78 14.78 8.44 15.13
CA GLN A 78 14.21 9.78 15.03
C GLN A 78 12.78 9.84 15.58
N LEU A 79 12.19 8.72 16.01
CA LEU A 79 10.86 8.71 16.56
C LEU A 79 10.78 9.60 17.82
N ARG A 80 9.70 10.36 17.91
CA ARG A 80 9.45 11.27 19.03
C ARG A 80 9.13 10.45 20.27
N GLY A 81 9.67 10.85 21.43
CA GLY A 81 9.26 10.25 22.71
C GLY A 81 7.80 10.54 23.07
N THR A 82 7.29 11.73 22.72
CA THR A 82 5.91 12.13 23.00
C THR A 82 4.99 11.96 21.78
N PRO A 83 3.93 11.12 21.86
CA PRO A 83 3.02 10.90 20.75
C PRO A 83 2.16 12.13 20.48
N ARG A 84 1.70 12.28 19.22
CA ARG A 84 0.65 13.24 18.87
C ARG A 84 -0.71 12.68 19.28
N PRO A 85 -1.47 13.34 20.19
CA PRO A 85 -2.68 12.77 20.77
C PRO A 85 -3.77 12.49 19.73
N GLY A 86 -3.97 13.37 18.74
CA GLY A 86 -4.97 13.16 17.70
C GLY A 86 -4.71 11.91 16.84
N TRP A 87 -3.44 11.63 16.52
CA TRP A 87 -3.06 10.42 15.78
C TRP A 87 -3.13 9.17 16.64
N LEU A 88 -2.80 9.27 17.93
CA LEU A 88 -2.93 8.17 18.88
C LEU A 88 -4.41 7.81 19.11
N ALA A 89 -5.28 8.81 19.23
CA ALA A 89 -6.73 8.61 19.30
C ALA A 89 -7.28 7.98 18.01
N GLY A 90 -6.82 8.41 16.84
CA GLY A 90 -7.15 7.78 15.56
C GLY A 90 -6.67 6.33 15.48
N ALA A 91 -5.46 6.04 15.95
CA ALA A 91 -4.91 4.69 16.02
C ALA A 91 -5.75 3.78 16.94
N LEU A 92 -6.14 4.28 18.11
CA LEU A 92 -7.03 3.58 19.04
C LEU A 92 -8.41 3.33 18.43
N GLY A 93 -9.04 4.37 17.87
CA GLY A 93 -10.35 4.27 17.24
C GLY A 93 -10.37 3.25 16.09
N LEU A 94 -9.38 3.29 15.21
CA LEU A 94 -9.24 2.30 14.13
C LEU A 94 -8.94 0.90 14.66
N SER A 95 -8.20 0.76 15.77
CA SER A 95 -7.96 -0.54 16.39
C SER A 95 -9.26 -1.14 16.93
N VAL A 96 -10.08 -0.34 17.61
CA VAL A 96 -11.41 -0.75 18.10
C VAL A 96 -12.32 -1.13 16.92
N LEU A 97 -12.34 -0.33 15.85
CA LEU A 97 -13.10 -0.64 14.64
C LEU A 97 -12.62 -1.92 13.97
N ALA A 98 -11.31 -2.16 13.89
CA ALA A 98 -10.75 -3.39 13.35
C ALA A 98 -11.21 -4.60 14.18
N THR A 99 -11.13 -4.52 15.51
CA THR A 99 -11.63 -5.60 16.39
C THR A 99 -13.13 -5.82 16.24
N ALA A 100 -13.94 -4.74 16.21
CA ALA A 100 -15.38 -4.85 16.04
C ALA A 100 -15.77 -5.44 14.67
N SER A 101 -14.97 -5.17 13.64
CA SER A 101 -15.22 -5.67 12.27
C SER A 101 -15.22 -7.19 12.16
N VAL A 102 -14.57 -7.90 13.11
CA VAL A 102 -14.57 -9.36 13.18
C VAL A 102 -16.00 -9.93 13.27
N PHE A 103 -16.94 -9.17 13.83
CA PHE A 103 -18.32 -9.61 14.02
C PHE A 103 -19.26 -9.30 12.86
N CYS A 104 -18.91 -8.35 11.97
CA CYS A 104 -19.86 -7.80 11.00
C CYS A 104 -19.31 -7.56 9.59
N ALA A 105 -18.00 -7.68 9.38
CA ALA A 105 -17.36 -7.39 8.11
C ALA A 105 -16.49 -8.56 7.63
N PRO A 106 -16.22 -8.65 6.32
CA PRO A 106 -15.24 -9.59 5.80
C PRO A 106 -13.86 -9.37 6.46
N PRO A 107 -13.09 -10.44 6.75
CA PRO A 107 -11.80 -10.33 7.44
C PRO A 107 -10.81 -9.35 6.79
N LEU A 108 -10.84 -9.21 5.46
CA LEU A 108 -10.00 -8.27 4.74
C LEU A 108 -10.27 -6.80 5.12
N ALA A 109 -11.53 -6.44 5.33
CA ALA A 109 -11.89 -5.09 5.76
C ALA A 109 -11.30 -4.78 7.15
N GLY A 110 -11.38 -5.74 8.07
CA GLY A 110 -10.74 -5.64 9.38
C GLY A 110 -9.22 -5.53 9.30
N ALA A 111 -8.57 -6.31 8.42
CA ALA A 111 -7.13 -6.23 8.21
C ALA A 111 -6.69 -4.88 7.63
N VAL A 112 -7.46 -4.28 6.72
CA VAL A 112 -7.22 -2.92 6.22
C VAL A 112 -7.35 -1.90 7.34
N LEU A 113 -8.41 -1.98 8.17
CA LEU A 113 -8.56 -1.10 9.33
C LEU A 113 -7.40 -1.24 10.31
N ALA A 114 -6.93 -2.46 10.57
CA ALA A 114 -5.77 -2.75 11.41
C ALA A 114 -4.48 -2.15 10.84
N ALA A 115 -4.25 -2.27 9.53
CA ALA A 115 -3.10 -1.68 8.85
C ALA A 115 -3.11 -0.14 8.93
N LEU A 116 -4.29 0.47 8.75
CA LEU A 116 -4.46 1.91 8.92
C LEU A 116 -4.32 2.35 10.39
N ALA A 117 -4.75 1.53 11.34
CA ALA A 117 -4.54 1.77 12.77
C ALA A 117 -3.05 1.83 13.12
N LEU A 118 -2.25 0.91 12.58
CA LEU A 118 -0.79 0.93 12.72
C LEU A 118 -0.16 2.13 11.99
N ALA A 119 -0.68 2.52 10.84
CA ALA A 119 -0.22 3.73 10.14
C ALA A 119 -0.44 5.00 10.97
N CYS A 120 -1.62 5.13 11.59
CA CYS A 120 -1.93 6.21 12.53
C CYS A 120 -1.03 6.16 13.77
N GLY A 121 -0.79 4.97 14.32
CA GLY A 121 0.13 4.75 15.43
C GLY A 121 1.54 5.24 15.08
N LEU A 122 2.08 4.79 13.94
CA LEU A 122 3.39 5.22 13.46
C LEU A 122 3.43 6.74 13.27
N ARG A 123 2.40 7.32 12.65
CA ARG A 123 2.29 8.77 12.43
C ARG A 123 2.24 9.57 13.74
N ALA A 124 1.72 9.00 14.82
CA ALA A 124 1.71 9.64 16.14
C ALA A 124 3.14 9.92 16.64
N PHE A 125 4.09 9.03 16.34
CA PHE A 125 5.49 9.13 16.78
C PHE A 125 6.45 9.67 15.72
N LEU A 126 6.07 9.72 14.44
CA LEU A 126 6.94 10.27 13.38
C LEU A 126 7.29 11.76 13.63
N PRO A 127 8.52 12.20 13.29
CA PRO A 127 8.91 13.62 13.27
C PRO A 127 7.96 14.53 12.50
N HIS A 128 8.04 15.84 12.74
CA HIS A 128 7.30 16.81 11.93
C HIS A 128 7.88 16.84 10.51
N GLY A 129 7.04 16.99 9.49
CA GLY A 129 7.47 17.02 8.08
C GLY A 129 7.81 15.66 7.46
N GLN A 130 7.98 14.58 8.24
CA GLN A 130 8.21 13.24 7.69
C GLN A 130 6.96 12.72 6.97
N ALA A 131 7.15 12.27 5.72
CA ALA A 131 6.10 11.67 4.91
C ALA A 131 5.63 10.34 5.53
N TRP A 132 4.32 10.15 5.58
CA TRP A 132 3.71 8.95 6.16
C TRP A 132 2.79 8.21 5.18
N LEU A 133 2.30 8.88 4.13
CA LEU A 133 1.43 8.25 3.14
C LEU A 133 2.10 7.12 2.36
N PRO A 134 3.39 7.22 1.97
CA PRO A 134 4.08 6.08 1.37
C PRO A 134 4.18 4.88 2.33
N LEU A 135 4.37 5.14 3.63
CA LEU A 135 4.46 4.10 4.65
C LEU A 135 3.10 3.44 4.88
N SER A 136 2.01 4.21 4.94
CA SER A 136 0.66 3.66 5.03
C SER A 136 0.29 2.86 3.77
N GLY A 137 0.73 3.32 2.60
CA GLY A 137 0.57 2.58 1.34
C GLY A 137 1.24 1.21 1.39
N LEU A 138 2.49 1.13 1.89
CA LEU A 138 3.18 -0.15 2.08
C LEU A 138 2.48 -1.05 3.11
N MET A 139 1.95 -0.50 4.19
CA MET A 139 1.18 -1.26 5.19
C MET A 139 -0.08 -1.90 4.59
N VAL A 140 -0.80 -1.19 3.72
CA VAL A 140 -1.97 -1.75 3.04
C VAL A 140 -1.57 -2.74 1.95
N LEU A 141 -0.52 -2.45 1.17
CA LEU A 141 -0.01 -3.34 0.11
C LEU A 141 0.62 -4.63 0.65
N ALA A 142 1.02 -4.65 1.92
CA ALA A 142 1.48 -5.84 2.62
C ALA A 142 0.37 -6.87 2.88
N LEU A 143 -0.89 -6.47 2.80
CA LEU A 143 -2.03 -7.37 2.97
C LEU A 143 -2.24 -8.25 1.74
N PRO A 144 -2.75 -9.48 1.89
CA PRO A 144 -3.18 -10.34 0.79
C PRO A 144 -4.48 -9.79 0.18
N VAL A 145 -4.34 -8.82 -0.72
CA VAL A 145 -5.45 -8.11 -1.39
C VAL A 145 -5.62 -8.51 -2.85
N VAL A 146 -4.61 -9.13 -3.48
CA VAL A 146 -4.56 -9.27 -4.94
C VAL A 146 -5.67 -10.18 -5.43
N SER A 147 -5.89 -11.33 -4.79
CA SER A 147 -6.97 -12.24 -5.22
C SER A 147 -8.36 -11.66 -4.99
N SER A 148 -8.56 -10.91 -3.90
CA SER A 148 -9.82 -10.18 -3.69
C SER A 148 -10.04 -9.07 -4.72
N LEU A 149 -9.01 -8.31 -5.07
CA LEU A 149 -9.10 -7.31 -6.13
C LEU A 149 -9.35 -7.94 -7.49
N GLN A 150 -8.75 -9.10 -7.79
CA GLN A 150 -9.04 -9.87 -8.99
C GLN A 150 -10.51 -10.31 -9.05
N PHE A 151 -11.07 -10.74 -7.92
CA PHE A 151 -12.47 -11.15 -7.85
C PHE A 151 -13.44 -9.98 -8.04
N TYR A 152 -13.27 -8.88 -7.28
CA TYR A 152 -14.23 -7.76 -7.30
C TYR A 152 -13.98 -6.76 -8.44
N ALA A 153 -12.72 -6.41 -8.70
CA ALA A 153 -12.34 -5.40 -9.67
C ALA A 153 -11.83 -6.00 -11.00
N GLY A 154 -11.45 -7.29 -11.03
CA GLY A 154 -10.87 -7.89 -12.22
C GLY A 154 -11.83 -7.95 -13.41
N TYR A 155 -13.12 -8.25 -13.21
CA TYR A 155 -14.11 -8.21 -14.30
C TYR A 155 -14.29 -6.81 -14.90
N PRO A 156 -14.64 -5.76 -14.14
CA PRO A 156 -14.83 -4.43 -14.73
C PRO A 156 -13.56 -3.89 -15.39
N LEU A 157 -12.38 -4.15 -14.82
CA LEU A 157 -11.11 -3.78 -15.44
C LEU A 157 -10.89 -4.49 -16.78
N ARG A 158 -11.16 -5.80 -16.84
CA ARG A 158 -11.05 -6.57 -18.10
C ARG A 158 -11.99 -6.05 -19.17
N VAL A 159 -13.22 -5.68 -18.83
CA VAL A 159 -14.18 -5.10 -19.79
C VAL A 159 -13.66 -3.79 -20.36
N VAL A 160 -13.16 -2.88 -19.51
CA VAL A 160 -12.58 -1.60 -19.96
C VAL A 160 -11.38 -1.86 -20.86
N VAL A 161 -10.48 -2.74 -20.44
CA VAL A 161 -9.26 -3.06 -21.20
C VAL A 161 -9.59 -3.72 -22.54
N ALA A 162 -10.55 -4.64 -22.57
CA ALA A 162 -11.03 -5.26 -23.81
C ALA A 162 -11.65 -4.21 -24.74
N GLN A 163 -12.46 -3.28 -24.22
CA GLN A 163 -13.07 -2.23 -25.03
C GLN A 163 -12.04 -1.31 -25.67
N VAL A 164 -11.06 -0.84 -24.89
CA VAL A 164 -10.03 0.06 -25.42
C VAL A 164 -9.06 -0.68 -26.33
N SER A 165 -8.73 -1.94 -26.01
CA SER A 165 -7.91 -2.78 -26.89
C SER A 165 -8.61 -3.03 -28.23
N THR A 166 -9.93 -3.26 -28.23
CA THR A 166 -10.72 -3.40 -29.47
C THR A 166 -10.58 -2.15 -30.34
N TRP A 167 -10.74 -0.95 -29.78
CA TRP A 167 -10.54 0.29 -30.53
C TRP A 167 -9.11 0.44 -31.04
N ALA A 168 -8.10 0.07 -30.25
CA ALA A 168 -6.71 0.11 -30.69
C ALA A 168 -6.42 -0.85 -31.86
N LEU A 169 -7.01 -2.05 -31.83
CA LEU A 169 -6.90 -3.04 -32.92
C LEU A 169 -7.62 -2.57 -34.19
N GLN A 170 -8.81 -1.97 -34.06
CA GLN A 170 -9.54 -1.37 -35.18
C GLN A 170 -8.75 -0.24 -35.84
N LEU A 171 -8.12 0.62 -35.03
CA LEU A 171 -7.22 1.67 -35.54
C LEU A 171 -5.98 1.10 -36.25
N ALA A 172 -5.56 -0.11 -35.88
CA ALA A 172 -4.49 -0.86 -36.55
C ALA A 172 -4.99 -1.64 -37.80
N GLY A 173 -6.27 -1.52 -38.17
CA GLY A 173 -6.84 -2.11 -39.38
C GLY A 173 -7.40 -3.53 -39.22
N MET A 174 -7.48 -4.05 -38.00
CA MET A 174 -8.04 -5.39 -37.72
C MET A 174 -9.55 -5.32 -37.48
N GLN A 175 -10.29 -6.37 -37.89
CA GLN A 175 -11.73 -6.48 -37.59
C GLN A 175 -11.91 -7.00 -36.17
N ALA A 176 -11.86 -6.09 -35.19
CA ALA A 176 -12.04 -6.42 -33.78
C ALA A 176 -13.43 -6.02 -33.26
N GLU A 177 -14.09 -6.92 -32.53
CA GLU A 177 -15.34 -6.70 -31.82
C GLU A 177 -15.25 -7.21 -30.38
N ARG A 178 -15.73 -6.42 -29.41
CA ARG A 178 -15.75 -6.83 -27.99
C ARG A 178 -16.93 -7.76 -27.73
N ALA A 179 -16.64 -8.93 -27.16
CA ALA A 179 -17.63 -9.88 -26.66
C ALA A 179 -17.46 -10.06 -25.14
N GLY A 180 -18.09 -9.17 -24.34
CA GLY A 180 -17.94 -9.19 -22.89
C GLY A 180 -16.52 -8.79 -22.45
N SER A 181 -15.80 -9.70 -21.79
CA SER A 181 -14.37 -9.55 -21.51
C SER A 181 -13.47 -10.18 -22.58
N ALA A 182 -14.04 -10.86 -23.58
CA ALA A 182 -13.30 -11.40 -24.72
C ALA A 182 -13.35 -10.44 -25.92
N MET A 183 -12.54 -10.72 -26.93
CA MET A 183 -12.50 -9.99 -28.20
C MET A 183 -12.54 -10.99 -29.36
N SER A 184 -13.43 -10.77 -30.32
CA SER A 184 -13.40 -11.44 -31.62
C SER A 184 -12.55 -10.60 -32.55
N VAL A 185 -11.46 -11.13 -33.08
CA VAL A 185 -10.55 -10.42 -33.98
C VAL A 185 -10.36 -11.25 -35.24
N ASP A 186 -10.76 -10.72 -36.39
CA ASP A 186 -10.71 -11.39 -37.70
C ASP A 186 -11.38 -12.79 -37.67
N GLY A 187 -12.48 -12.91 -36.92
CA GLY A 187 -13.22 -14.16 -36.74
C GLY A 187 -12.67 -15.11 -35.67
N HIS A 188 -11.59 -14.74 -34.99
CA HIS A 188 -11.00 -15.51 -33.88
C HIS A 188 -11.36 -14.92 -32.52
N LEU A 189 -11.94 -15.76 -31.65
CA LEU A 189 -12.27 -15.37 -30.28
C LEU A 189 -11.05 -15.51 -29.36
N VAL A 190 -10.56 -14.39 -28.84
CA VAL A 190 -9.47 -14.32 -27.86
C VAL A 190 -10.05 -13.91 -26.50
N ILE A 191 -9.80 -14.72 -25.48
CA ILE A 191 -10.31 -14.52 -24.12
C ILE A 191 -9.30 -13.73 -23.28
N VAL A 192 -9.75 -12.66 -22.63
CA VAL A 192 -8.95 -11.93 -21.65
C VAL A 192 -9.08 -12.59 -20.27
N ASP A 193 -8.09 -13.39 -19.91
CA ASP A 193 -8.07 -14.12 -18.64
C ASP A 193 -7.77 -13.25 -17.42
N ALA A 194 -7.92 -13.83 -16.22
CA ALA A 194 -7.68 -13.13 -14.95
C ALA A 194 -6.31 -12.42 -14.83
N PRO A 195 -5.18 -12.97 -15.36
CA PRO A 195 -3.88 -12.27 -15.33
C PRO A 195 -3.83 -11.00 -16.20
N CYS A 196 -4.82 -10.81 -17.09
CA CYS A 196 -4.88 -9.67 -18.00
C CYS A 196 -5.73 -8.50 -17.47
N SER A 197 -6.32 -8.63 -16.28
CA SER A 197 -7.04 -7.56 -15.60
C SER A 197 -6.17 -6.36 -15.23
N GLY A 198 -4.86 -6.55 -15.15
CA GLY A 198 -3.90 -5.53 -14.73
C GLY A 198 -3.81 -5.35 -13.21
N VAL A 199 -4.52 -6.13 -12.38
CA VAL A 199 -4.48 -5.98 -10.91
C VAL A 199 -3.07 -6.19 -10.34
N GLN A 200 -2.31 -7.17 -10.83
CA GLN A 200 -0.91 -7.34 -10.42
C GLN A 200 -0.03 -6.17 -10.87
N MET A 201 -0.27 -5.61 -12.06
CA MET A 201 0.44 -4.42 -12.55
C MET A 201 0.11 -3.19 -11.70
N VAL A 202 -1.16 -3.03 -11.28
CA VAL A 202 -1.60 -2.02 -10.29
C VAL A 202 -0.80 -2.19 -9.01
N TRP A 203 -0.81 -3.38 -8.41
CA TRP A 203 -0.10 -3.65 -7.16
C TRP A 203 1.38 -3.27 -7.29
N MET A 204 2.06 -3.74 -8.35
CA MET A 204 3.49 -3.49 -8.56
C MET A 204 3.81 -2.01 -8.78
N ALA A 205 2.96 -1.28 -9.51
CA ALA A 205 3.15 0.14 -9.74
C ALA A 205 2.95 0.98 -8.47
N TYR A 206 1.93 0.69 -7.67
CA TYR A 206 1.72 1.38 -6.39
C TYR A 206 2.78 1.00 -5.35
N PHE A 207 3.22 -0.26 -5.32
CA PHE A 207 4.37 -0.69 -4.54
C PHE A 207 5.63 0.08 -4.93
N CYS A 208 5.93 0.15 -6.23
CA CYS A 208 7.05 0.92 -6.77
C CYS A 208 6.94 2.41 -6.38
N ALA A 209 5.76 3.01 -6.53
CA ALA A 209 5.53 4.40 -6.14
C ALA A 209 5.81 4.64 -4.65
N CYS A 210 5.32 3.77 -3.77
CA CYS A 210 5.58 3.88 -2.33
C CYS A 210 7.06 3.68 -2.00
N ALA A 211 7.68 2.62 -2.51
CA ALA A 211 9.09 2.32 -2.27
C ALA A 211 10.01 3.45 -2.74
N MET A 212 9.76 3.99 -3.93
CA MET A 212 10.52 5.11 -4.47
C MET A 212 10.27 6.42 -3.72
N ALA A 213 9.06 6.64 -3.22
CA ALA A 213 8.75 7.81 -2.38
C ALA A 213 9.47 7.74 -1.04
N VAL A 214 9.51 6.56 -0.39
CA VAL A 214 10.26 6.33 0.84
C VAL A 214 11.76 6.51 0.59
N ALA A 215 12.32 5.82 -0.41
CA ALA A 215 13.76 5.89 -0.71
C ALA A 215 14.20 7.31 -1.13
N GLY A 216 13.32 8.03 -1.82
CA GLY A 216 13.55 9.39 -2.29
C GLY A 216 13.23 10.49 -1.28
N GLY A 217 12.67 10.18 -0.10
CA GLY A 217 12.22 11.18 0.88
C GLY A 217 11.17 12.14 0.32
N VAL A 218 10.26 11.64 -0.52
CA VAL A 218 9.24 12.45 -1.21
C VAL A 218 8.14 12.85 -0.22
N SER A 219 7.74 14.14 -0.24
CA SER A 219 6.68 14.64 0.63
C SER A 219 5.29 14.10 0.26
N ASP A 220 4.41 13.96 1.25
CA ASP A 220 3.03 13.46 1.08
C ASP A 220 2.25 14.17 -0.02
N ARG A 221 2.35 15.52 -0.08
CA ARG A 221 1.66 16.32 -1.12
C ARG A 221 2.11 15.94 -2.53
N ARG A 222 3.41 15.70 -2.70
CA ARG A 222 3.97 15.34 -4.00
C ARG A 222 3.63 13.89 -4.36
N PHE A 223 3.70 12.99 -3.39
CA PHE A 223 3.29 11.61 -3.56
C PHE A 223 1.82 11.52 -4.00
N LEU A 224 0.90 12.22 -3.31
CA LEU A 224 -0.53 12.26 -3.67
C LEU A 224 -0.78 12.77 -5.09
N ARG A 225 -0.06 13.82 -5.51
CA ARG A 225 -0.17 14.35 -6.87
C ARG A 225 0.30 13.36 -7.94
N ALA A 226 1.19 12.42 -7.60
CA ALA A 226 1.67 11.41 -8.54
C ALA A 226 0.67 10.24 -8.71
N LEU A 227 -0.16 9.92 -7.70
CA LEU A 227 -1.02 8.73 -7.72
C LEU A 227 -1.97 8.65 -8.92
N PRO A 228 -2.67 9.74 -9.35
CA PRO A 228 -3.52 9.67 -10.54
C PRO A 228 -2.73 9.31 -11.80
N PHE A 229 -1.52 9.86 -11.95
CA PHE A 229 -0.65 9.54 -13.09
C PHE A 229 -0.17 8.09 -13.06
N VAL A 230 0.13 7.55 -11.88
CA VAL A 230 0.44 6.12 -11.72
C VAL A 230 -0.74 5.26 -12.19
N GLY A 231 -1.97 5.60 -11.79
CA GLY A 231 -3.18 4.89 -12.21
C GLY A 231 -3.38 4.91 -13.73
N VAL A 232 -3.25 6.10 -14.36
CA VAL A 232 -3.35 6.24 -15.82
C VAL A 232 -2.28 5.44 -16.54
N LEU A 233 -1.04 5.49 -16.05
CA LEU A 233 0.09 4.79 -16.65
C LEU A 233 -0.09 3.26 -16.58
N VAL A 234 -0.58 2.74 -15.46
CA VAL A 234 -0.89 1.30 -15.32
C VAL A 234 -2.00 0.89 -16.28
N MET A 235 -3.06 1.69 -16.39
CA MET A 235 -4.15 1.39 -17.32
C MET A 235 -3.64 1.37 -18.77
N ALA A 236 -2.86 2.38 -19.16
CA ALA A 236 -2.25 2.47 -20.48
C ALA A 236 -1.31 1.28 -20.76
N GLY A 237 -0.43 0.93 -19.81
CA GLY A 237 0.44 -0.24 -19.92
C GLY A 237 -0.34 -1.54 -20.07
N ASN A 238 -1.40 -1.73 -19.28
CA ASN A 238 -2.21 -2.94 -19.37
C ASN A 238 -3.02 -3.04 -20.68
N ILE A 239 -3.46 -1.90 -21.23
CA ILE A 239 -4.08 -1.83 -22.56
C ILE A 239 -3.07 -2.23 -23.64
N VAL A 240 -1.87 -1.63 -23.63
CA VAL A 240 -0.81 -1.94 -24.59
C VAL A 240 -0.45 -3.42 -24.54
N ARG A 241 -0.25 -3.97 -23.34
CA ARG A 241 0.03 -5.41 -23.15
C ARG A 241 -1.08 -6.26 -23.77
N ASN A 242 -2.35 -5.98 -23.46
CA ASN A 242 -3.45 -6.79 -23.99
C ASN A 242 -3.62 -6.65 -25.51
N THR A 243 -3.51 -5.44 -26.05
CA THR A 243 -3.60 -5.20 -27.49
C THR A 243 -2.50 -5.96 -28.24
N MET A 244 -1.26 -5.95 -27.73
CA MET A 244 -0.16 -6.69 -28.32
C MET A 244 -0.39 -8.21 -28.28
N LEU A 245 -0.76 -8.76 -27.12
CA LEU A 245 -0.97 -10.20 -26.97
C LEU A 245 -2.14 -10.70 -27.82
N VAL A 246 -3.27 -9.99 -27.80
CA VAL A 246 -4.46 -10.35 -28.58
C VAL A 246 -4.21 -10.21 -30.08
N GLY A 247 -3.51 -9.15 -30.51
CA GLY A 247 -3.15 -8.97 -31.92
C GLY A 247 -2.24 -10.09 -32.44
N LEU A 248 -1.27 -10.54 -31.62
CA LEU A 248 -0.41 -11.67 -31.99
C LEU A 248 -1.19 -12.99 -32.06
N GLU A 249 -2.07 -13.26 -31.10
CA GLU A 249 -2.92 -14.45 -31.09
C GLU A 249 -3.91 -14.47 -32.28
N ALA A 250 -4.49 -13.32 -32.63
CA ALA A 250 -5.41 -13.18 -33.76
C ALA A 250 -4.75 -13.52 -35.11
N GLN A 251 -3.46 -13.23 -35.26
CA GLN A 251 -2.68 -13.57 -36.45
C GLN A 251 -2.27 -15.05 -36.50
N GLN A 252 -2.79 -15.90 -35.60
CA GLN A 252 -2.43 -17.32 -35.48
C GLN A 252 -0.92 -17.53 -35.25
N VAL A 253 -0.21 -16.49 -34.79
CA VAL A 253 1.17 -16.63 -34.34
C VAL A 253 1.08 -17.42 -33.05
N VAL A 254 1.65 -18.63 -33.04
CA VAL A 254 1.78 -19.43 -31.82
C VAL A 254 2.74 -18.69 -30.90
N VAL A 255 2.20 -17.80 -30.08
CA VAL A 255 2.96 -17.09 -29.05
C VAL A 255 3.29 -18.13 -27.99
N ALA A 256 4.55 -18.60 -28.01
CA ALA A 256 5.04 -19.49 -26.98
C ALA A 256 4.89 -18.82 -25.61
N GLY A 257 4.57 -19.57 -24.56
CA GLY A 257 4.24 -18.99 -23.24
C GLY A 257 5.33 -18.08 -22.64
N TRP A 258 6.60 -18.26 -23.04
CA TRP A 258 7.69 -17.37 -22.66
C TRP A 258 7.56 -15.96 -23.29
N ALA A 259 7.02 -15.85 -24.50
CA ALA A 259 6.82 -14.58 -25.20
C ALA A 259 5.67 -13.78 -24.54
N HIS A 260 4.59 -14.44 -24.11
CA HIS A 260 3.56 -13.79 -23.28
C HIS A 260 4.12 -13.19 -22.00
N GLN A 261 4.98 -13.96 -21.31
CA GLN A 261 5.66 -13.51 -20.09
C GLN A 261 6.64 -12.36 -20.38
N ALA A 262 7.42 -12.46 -21.45
CA ALA A 262 8.40 -11.44 -21.83
C ALA A 262 7.74 -10.10 -22.17
N ILE A 263 6.67 -10.10 -22.97
CA ILE A 263 5.91 -8.87 -23.28
C ILE A 263 5.32 -8.28 -22.00
N GLY A 264 4.71 -9.11 -21.16
CA GLY A 264 4.17 -8.67 -19.87
C GLY A 264 5.22 -8.03 -18.97
N LEU A 265 6.39 -8.65 -18.85
CA LEU A 265 7.50 -8.15 -18.03
C LEU A 265 8.10 -6.86 -18.62
N ALA A 266 8.26 -6.78 -19.94
CA ALA A 266 8.79 -5.59 -20.61
C ALA A 266 7.88 -4.37 -20.39
N VAL A 267 6.57 -4.54 -20.59
CA VAL A 267 5.59 -3.48 -20.33
C VAL A 267 5.56 -3.10 -18.85
N LEU A 268 5.59 -4.09 -17.95
CA LEU A 268 5.64 -3.84 -16.50
C LEU A 268 6.89 -3.04 -16.11
N ALA A 269 8.06 -3.42 -16.64
CA ALA A 269 9.31 -2.71 -16.38
C ALA A 269 9.25 -1.26 -16.88
N ALA A 270 8.69 -1.02 -18.06
CA ALA A 270 8.49 0.33 -18.61
C ALA A 270 7.55 1.17 -17.72
N VAL A 271 6.43 0.58 -17.26
CA VAL A 271 5.51 1.23 -16.32
C VAL A 271 6.23 1.56 -15.00
N CYS A 272 6.87 0.58 -14.36
CA CYS A 272 7.58 0.80 -13.10
C CYS A 272 8.73 1.82 -13.22
N GLY A 273 9.49 1.78 -14.32
CA GLY A 273 10.53 2.77 -14.61
C GLY A 273 9.96 4.18 -14.71
N THR A 274 8.83 4.34 -15.40
CA THR A 274 8.15 5.64 -15.54
C THR A 274 7.53 6.11 -14.21
N VAL A 275 6.93 5.21 -13.43
CA VAL A 275 6.47 5.52 -12.06
C VAL A 275 7.64 6.03 -11.20
N ALA A 276 8.77 5.33 -11.23
CA ALA A 276 9.96 5.73 -10.48
C ALA A 276 10.45 7.13 -10.91
N MET A 277 10.44 7.43 -12.21
CA MET A 277 10.78 8.76 -12.74
C MET A 277 9.81 9.84 -12.27
N ILE A 278 8.50 9.62 -12.33
CA ILE A 278 7.48 10.59 -11.89
C ILE A 278 7.64 10.87 -10.38
N VAL A 279 7.80 9.82 -9.59
CA VAL A 279 7.92 9.92 -8.12
C VAL A 279 9.25 10.55 -7.71
N ARG A 280 10.37 10.32 -8.43
CA ARG A 280 11.68 10.92 -8.12
C ARG A 280 11.91 12.31 -8.76
N GLY A 281 11.52 12.51 -10.01
CA GLY A 281 11.98 13.57 -10.92
C GLY A 281 11.82 15.02 -10.48
N GLY A 282 10.85 15.36 -9.64
CA GLY A 282 10.72 16.67 -9.01
C GLY A 282 11.75 17.01 -7.92
N ARG A 283 12.86 16.25 -7.75
CA ARG A 283 14.03 16.70 -6.96
C ARG A 283 14.93 17.67 -7.74
N HIS A 284 14.82 17.74 -9.07
CA HIS A 284 15.69 18.60 -9.90
C HIS A 284 15.22 20.04 -10.09
N GLY A 285 14.14 20.48 -9.42
CA GLY A 285 13.60 21.84 -9.56
C GLY A 285 13.97 22.82 -8.44
N ARG A 286 14.84 22.43 -7.50
CA ARG A 286 15.28 23.29 -6.38
C ARG A 286 16.71 22.93 -5.98
N ALA A 287 17.67 23.39 -6.76
CA ALA A 287 19.04 23.67 -6.34
C ALA A 287 19.32 25.11 -6.74
#